data_AF-A0A543KMS9-F1
#
_entry.id   AF-A0A543KMS9-F1
#
_cell.length_a   1.000
_cell.length_b   1.000
_cell.length_c   1.000
_cell.angle_alpha   90.00
_cell.angle_beta   90.00
_cell.angle_gamma   90.00
#
_symmetry.space_group_name_H-M   'P 1'
#
loop_
_entity.id
_entity.type
_entity.pdbx_description
1 polymer ?
#
loop_
_entity_poly.entity_id
_entity_poly.type
_entity_poly.pdbx_seq_one_letter_code
_entity_poly.pdbx_strand_id
1 'polypeptide(L)'
;MSTPAGAAHPARATAQGTAGQATATAAQTATTQTAQNAPAQANQNAPAARAQQPQPDPGTQRSSTPRLLRVARTAATAAALLTGVVATGTFDTSGLNSTPNVIANHWVAAEEARVEIAEADLVAARAVAEAVAGESTDADIETPLTAAADAHARSGGDAGRAGQVAGDLVRVGLLTGEALATAPDDAEAATTTYASASALARTAADTAQQVAAQHATDLQTGSRSMLTALVGLFSTALLGGILVWLALRTRRIINVPLLVAAAITGWLSYVSVNPSALPLDIDRRVDQVATAATALQEVREARQAEYATVLGLDDADLETAGMVAGDAVFQSGSRDAEAAWTQVVDGHEAVLAADGPAAALEAVRATETSFAQAEAALQELLDNRLAPATSSIGTPAAITSGVALLLGLVAAVAAWTGLTQRLKDYR
;
A
#
# COMPACT_ATOMS: atom_id res chain seq x y z
N MET A 1 -52.33 0.79 25.64
CA MET A 1 -52.64 1.82 24.63
C MET A 1 -51.38 2.67 24.40
N SER A 2 -51.24 3.24 23.21
CA SER A 2 -50.31 4.33 22.87
C SER A 2 -48.79 4.08 23.00
N THR A 3 -48.14 3.87 21.85
CA THR A 3 -46.75 4.30 21.59
C THR A 3 -46.70 5.82 21.31
N PRO A 4 -45.54 6.48 21.48
CA PRO A 4 -44.62 6.74 20.36
C PRO A 4 -43.16 6.31 20.70
N ALA A 5 -42.23 5.98 19.79
CA ALA A 5 -41.94 6.32 18.39
C ALA A 5 -41.11 7.61 18.17
N GLY A 6 -39.85 7.48 17.71
CA GLY A 6 -39.12 8.59 17.05
C GLY A 6 -37.60 8.75 17.32
N ALA A 7 -36.76 7.84 16.84
CA ALA A 7 -35.34 8.11 16.51
C ALA A 7 -34.94 7.18 15.34
N ALA A 8 -34.09 7.64 14.43
CA ALA A 8 -33.82 6.94 13.16
C ALA A 8 -32.32 6.67 12.93
N HIS A 9 -31.98 5.42 12.61
CA HIS A 9 -30.65 5.06 12.12
C HIS A 9 -30.49 5.41 10.62
N PRO A 10 -29.31 5.90 10.18
CA PRO A 10 -28.95 5.91 8.77
C PRO A 10 -28.58 4.49 8.31
N ALA A 11 -29.35 3.92 7.39
CA ALA A 11 -29.05 2.60 6.83
C ALA A 11 -27.83 2.64 5.89
N ARG A 12 -26.78 1.88 6.19
CA ARG A 12 -25.61 1.69 5.31
C ARG A 12 -26.03 0.77 4.15
N ALA A 13 -25.84 1.21 2.91
CA ALA A 13 -26.40 0.54 1.73
C ALA A 13 -25.67 -0.77 1.38
N THR A 14 -26.42 -1.88 1.28
CA THR A 14 -25.91 -3.18 0.86
C THR A 14 -25.74 -3.26 -0.66
N ALA A 15 -24.50 -3.15 -1.13
CA ALA A 15 -24.14 -3.27 -2.55
C ALA A 15 -24.03 -4.75 -2.97
N GLN A 16 -25.15 -5.35 -3.39
CA GLN A 16 -25.21 -6.74 -3.83
C GLN A 16 -24.55 -6.92 -5.22
N GLY A 17 -23.30 -7.42 -5.24
CA GLY A 17 -22.47 -7.54 -6.46
C GLY A 17 -22.18 -8.99 -6.86
N THR A 18 -22.85 -9.46 -7.91
CA THR A 18 -22.74 -10.81 -8.55
C THR A 18 -21.36 -11.48 -8.54
N ALA A 19 -21.33 -12.75 -8.12
CA ALA A 19 -20.18 -13.64 -8.32
C ALA A 19 -19.87 -13.89 -9.80
N GLY A 20 -18.58 -13.91 -10.16
CA GLY A 20 -18.08 -14.28 -11.49
C GLY A 20 -17.20 -15.52 -11.43
N GLN A 21 -17.55 -16.56 -12.18
CA GLN A 21 -16.80 -17.83 -12.17
C GLN A 21 -15.46 -17.72 -12.92
N ALA A 22 -14.45 -18.45 -12.44
CA ALA A 22 -13.19 -18.61 -13.14
C ALA A 22 -13.32 -19.45 -14.42
N THR A 23 -12.53 -19.12 -15.44
CA THR A 23 -12.19 -20.08 -16.51
C THR A 23 -10.82 -19.71 -17.08
N ALA A 24 -9.90 -20.68 -17.15
CA ALA A 24 -8.52 -20.45 -17.58
C ALA A 24 -8.13 -21.41 -18.72
N THR A 25 -7.60 -20.86 -19.82
CA THR A 25 -6.75 -21.49 -20.87
C THR A 25 -6.53 -20.45 -21.98
N ALA A 26 -5.41 -20.41 -22.72
CA ALA A 26 -4.11 -21.04 -22.55
C ALA A 26 -3.04 -20.18 -23.27
N ALA A 27 -1.75 -20.38 -22.95
CA ALA A 27 -0.65 -19.66 -23.60
C ALA A 27 -0.29 -20.23 -24.98
N GLN A 28 0.34 -19.41 -25.83
CA GLN A 28 1.10 -19.88 -27.00
C GLN A 28 2.39 -19.10 -27.18
N THR A 29 3.52 -19.79 -27.05
CA THR A 29 4.88 -19.31 -27.32
C THR A 29 5.27 -19.55 -28.78
N ALA A 30 6.27 -18.81 -29.27
CA ALA A 30 6.67 -18.82 -30.69
C ALA A 30 7.59 -19.98 -31.10
N THR A 31 7.64 -20.29 -32.40
CA THR A 31 8.84 -20.85 -33.06
C THR A 31 8.84 -20.58 -34.58
N THR A 32 9.85 -21.05 -35.32
CA THR A 32 10.32 -20.46 -36.60
C THR A 32 10.40 -21.45 -37.79
N GLN A 33 10.72 -20.89 -38.98
CA GLN A 33 11.51 -21.47 -40.10
C GLN A 33 10.85 -22.10 -41.38
N THR A 34 11.44 -21.69 -42.52
CA THR A 34 11.72 -22.38 -43.81
C THR A 34 10.64 -22.95 -44.76
N ALA A 35 10.39 -22.19 -45.84
CA ALA A 35 10.78 -22.44 -47.26
C ALA A 35 10.28 -23.65 -48.11
N GLN A 36 10.09 -23.36 -49.42
CA GLN A 36 10.02 -24.27 -50.61
C GLN A 36 8.77 -25.19 -50.73
N ASN A 37 8.11 -25.41 -51.89
CA ASN A 37 8.47 -25.31 -53.32
C ASN A 37 7.28 -24.85 -54.23
N ALA A 38 7.50 -24.74 -55.56
CA ALA A 38 6.49 -24.53 -56.62
C ALA A 38 6.23 -25.85 -57.42
N PRO A 39 5.36 -25.96 -58.49
CA PRO A 39 5.46 -25.18 -59.74
C PRO A 39 4.17 -24.88 -60.59
N ALA A 40 4.32 -23.92 -61.52
CA ALA A 40 3.78 -23.81 -62.89
C ALA A 40 2.26 -23.92 -63.25
N GLN A 41 1.75 -22.93 -64.00
CA GLN A 41 1.52 -23.06 -65.46
C GLN A 41 1.30 -21.71 -66.20
N ALA A 42 1.29 -21.77 -67.54
CA ALA A 42 1.32 -20.69 -68.55
C ALA A 42 0.13 -19.67 -68.49
N ASN A 43 0.10 -18.52 -69.20
CA ASN A 43 0.70 -18.10 -70.49
C ASN A 43 0.70 -16.52 -70.57
N GLN A 44 0.98 -15.71 -71.62
CA GLN A 44 1.25 -15.85 -73.08
C GLN A 44 1.91 -14.56 -73.69
N ASN A 45 2.40 -14.63 -74.94
CA ASN A 45 2.58 -13.59 -75.99
C ASN A 45 3.09 -12.14 -75.69
N ALA A 46 4.39 -11.92 -75.98
CA ALA A 46 4.98 -11.15 -77.13
C ALA A 46 4.30 -9.84 -77.66
N PRO A 47 5.06 -8.87 -78.26
CA PRO A 47 6.41 -9.01 -78.86
C PRO A 47 7.48 -8.02 -78.34
N ALA A 48 8.69 -8.09 -78.91
CA ALA A 48 9.90 -7.44 -78.39
C ALA A 48 10.36 -6.18 -79.15
N ALA A 49 11.00 -5.26 -78.44
CA ALA A 49 11.86 -4.20 -78.98
C ALA A 49 13.27 -4.33 -78.38
N ARG A 50 14.32 -4.19 -79.20
CA ARG A 50 15.71 -4.50 -78.83
C ARG A 50 16.55 -3.22 -78.71
N ALA A 51 16.66 -2.65 -77.51
CA ALA A 51 17.51 -1.50 -77.24
C ALA A 51 18.29 -1.64 -75.92
N GLN A 52 19.61 -1.53 -76.04
CA GLN A 52 20.60 -1.05 -75.05
C GLN A 52 20.40 -1.40 -73.56
N GLN A 53 21.34 -2.19 -73.03
CA GLN A 53 21.62 -2.25 -71.59
C GLN A 53 22.10 -0.87 -71.09
N PRO A 54 21.51 -0.30 -70.02
CA PRO A 54 22.19 0.70 -69.21
C PRO A 54 23.33 0.01 -68.45
N GLN A 55 24.53 0.60 -68.47
CA GLN A 55 25.61 0.17 -67.60
C GLN A 55 25.25 0.46 -66.12
N PRO A 56 25.76 -0.32 -65.15
CA PRO A 56 25.52 -0.05 -63.73
C PRO A 56 26.20 1.26 -63.32
N ASP A 57 25.38 2.26 -63.03
CA ASP A 57 25.81 3.63 -62.71
C ASP A 57 26.54 3.68 -61.35
N PRO A 58 27.87 3.94 -61.29
CA PRO A 58 28.66 3.90 -60.06
C PRO A 58 28.50 5.17 -59.20
N GLY A 59 27.30 5.77 -59.22
CA GLY A 59 27.01 7.08 -58.62
C GLY A 59 26.03 7.07 -57.44
N THR A 60 25.07 6.13 -57.38
CA THR A 60 24.04 6.15 -56.32
C THR A 60 24.53 5.53 -55.00
N GLN A 61 25.36 6.28 -54.27
CA GLN A 61 25.46 6.12 -52.82
C GLN A 61 24.07 6.38 -52.20
N ARG A 62 23.27 5.31 -52.05
CA ARG A 62 21.99 5.34 -51.32
C ARG A 62 22.30 5.68 -49.86
N SER A 63 22.35 6.98 -49.53
CA SER A 63 22.78 7.39 -48.19
C SER A 63 21.90 6.70 -47.15
N SER A 64 22.51 6.07 -46.15
CA SER A 64 21.79 5.34 -45.11
C SER A 64 20.97 6.28 -44.21
N THR A 65 21.24 7.59 -44.28
CA THR A 65 20.64 8.68 -43.51
C THR A 65 19.10 8.59 -43.39
N PRO A 66 18.30 8.43 -44.47
CA PRO A 66 16.84 8.42 -44.36
C PRO A 66 16.26 7.10 -43.83
N ARG A 67 17.08 6.03 -43.76
CA ARG A 67 16.72 4.80 -43.02
C ARG A 67 17.08 4.96 -41.55
N LEU A 68 18.30 5.40 -41.25
CA LEU A 68 18.78 5.66 -39.88
C LEU A 68 17.89 6.68 -39.15
N LEU A 69 17.48 7.78 -39.80
CA LEU A 69 16.57 8.77 -39.22
C LEU A 69 15.17 8.20 -38.89
N ARG A 70 14.68 7.21 -39.64
CA ARG A 70 13.40 6.54 -39.31
C ARG A 70 13.54 5.64 -38.08
N VAL A 71 14.64 4.87 -38.01
CA VAL A 71 14.96 4.01 -36.86
C VAL A 71 15.19 4.85 -35.60
N ALA A 72 15.95 5.95 -35.72
CA ALA A 72 16.15 6.92 -34.64
C ALA A 72 14.83 7.55 -34.18
N ARG A 73 13.91 7.85 -35.10
CA ARG A 73 12.56 8.35 -34.74
C ARG A 73 11.77 7.31 -33.95
N THR A 74 11.67 6.07 -34.43
CA THR A 74 10.95 5.02 -33.69
C THR A 74 11.59 4.72 -32.34
N ALA A 75 12.93 4.70 -32.24
CA ALA A 75 13.64 4.48 -30.99
C ALA A 75 13.44 5.63 -29.99
N ALA A 76 13.57 6.89 -30.41
CA ALA A 76 13.38 8.06 -29.55
C ALA A 76 11.93 8.18 -29.05
N THR A 77 10.94 7.93 -29.93
CA THR A 77 9.52 7.93 -29.55
C THR A 77 9.19 6.78 -28.60
N ALA A 78 9.73 5.57 -28.83
CA ALA A 78 9.55 4.44 -27.93
C ALA A 78 10.20 4.66 -26.55
N ALA A 79 11.43 5.21 -26.50
CA ALA A 79 12.12 5.52 -25.24
C ALA A 79 11.41 6.59 -24.41
N ALA A 80 10.88 7.64 -25.06
CA ALA A 80 10.07 8.66 -24.39
C ALA A 80 8.75 8.10 -23.83
N LEU A 81 8.06 7.24 -24.59
CA LEU A 81 6.85 6.56 -24.11
C LEU A 81 7.16 5.58 -22.97
N LEU A 82 8.19 4.74 -23.11
CA LEU A 82 8.61 3.80 -22.06
C LEU A 82 9.00 4.54 -20.78
N THR A 83 9.73 5.67 -20.87
CA THR A 83 10.02 6.48 -19.67
C THR A 83 8.74 7.04 -19.06
N GLY A 84 7.79 7.53 -19.87
CA GLY A 84 6.50 8.01 -19.37
C GLY A 84 5.68 6.94 -18.65
N VAL A 85 5.58 5.74 -19.23
CA VAL A 85 4.85 4.61 -18.62
C VAL A 85 5.58 4.11 -17.36
N VAL A 86 6.91 3.93 -17.40
CA VAL A 86 7.65 3.46 -16.22
C VAL A 86 7.68 4.51 -15.10
N ALA A 87 7.68 5.80 -15.43
CA ALA A 87 7.56 6.90 -14.46
C ALA A 87 6.15 7.05 -13.85
N THR A 88 5.15 6.26 -14.27
CA THR A 88 3.85 6.22 -13.57
C THR A 88 3.89 5.49 -12.23
N GLY A 89 4.88 4.62 -12.00
CA GLY A 89 4.90 3.76 -10.82
C GLY A 89 3.78 2.71 -10.82
N THR A 90 3.46 2.11 -11.98
CA THR A 90 2.53 0.98 -12.09
C THR A 90 3.21 -0.31 -12.57
N PHE A 91 4.53 -0.45 -12.41
CA PHE A 91 5.26 -1.68 -12.69
C PHE A 91 5.72 -2.32 -11.39
N ASP A 92 4.83 -3.15 -10.85
CA ASP A 92 5.24 -4.25 -9.97
C ASP A 92 5.61 -5.47 -10.84
N THR A 93 6.71 -6.13 -10.49
CA THR A 93 7.16 -7.37 -11.13
C THR A 93 6.48 -8.62 -10.60
N SER A 94 5.66 -8.53 -9.54
CA SER A 94 4.88 -9.64 -8.99
C SER A 94 3.79 -10.19 -9.93
N GLY A 95 3.33 -9.36 -10.88
CA GLY A 95 2.28 -9.70 -11.84
C GLY A 95 0.86 -9.27 -11.44
N LEU A 96 0.66 -8.72 -10.24
CA LEU A 96 -0.57 -8.00 -9.88
C LEU A 96 -0.40 -6.50 -10.13
N ASN A 97 -1.48 -5.84 -10.57
CA ASN A 97 -1.46 -4.44 -11.00
C ASN A 97 -1.67 -3.49 -9.80
N SER A 98 -0.74 -3.55 -8.85
CA SER A 98 -0.75 -2.86 -7.55
C SER A 98 -0.53 -1.34 -7.70
N THR A 99 -1.57 -0.64 -8.17
CA THR A 99 -1.56 0.84 -8.22
C THR A 99 -1.32 1.42 -6.81
N PRO A 100 -0.71 2.61 -6.66
CA PRO A 100 -0.45 3.21 -5.35
C PRO A 100 -1.71 3.34 -4.46
N ASN A 101 -2.89 3.50 -5.06
CA ASN A 101 -4.18 3.56 -4.35
C ASN A 101 -4.53 2.22 -3.68
N VAL A 102 -4.17 1.09 -4.29
CA VAL A 102 -4.38 -0.26 -3.73
C VAL A 102 -3.43 -0.47 -2.55
N ILE A 103 -2.14 -0.14 -2.73
CA ILE A 103 -1.13 -0.23 -1.65
C ILE A 103 -1.50 0.69 -0.48
N ALA A 104 -2.00 1.91 -0.75
CA ALA A 104 -2.48 2.82 0.29
C ALA A 104 -3.68 2.27 1.07
N ASN A 105 -4.65 1.64 0.40
CA ASN A 105 -5.80 1.01 1.05
C ASN A 105 -5.39 -0.25 1.85
N HIS A 106 -4.45 -1.03 1.33
CA HIS A 106 -3.88 -2.21 1.99
C HIS A 106 -3.11 -1.81 3.27
N TRP A 107 -2.25 -0.81 3.19
CA TRP A 107 -1.56 -0.24 4.35
C TRP A 107 -2.55 0.30 5.38
N VAL A 108 -3.52 1.13 4.98
CA VAL A 108 -4.57 1.65 5.89
C VAL A 108 -5.31 0.51 6.58
N ALA A 109 -5.71 -0.54 5.86
CA ALA A 109 -6.36 -1.70 6.46
C ALA A 109 -5.43 -2.55 7.34
N ALA A 110 -4.11 -2.49 7.18
CA ALA A 110 -3.14 -3.10 8.09
C ALA A 110 -2.96 -2.29 9.40
N GLU A 111 -2.96 -0.95 9.30
CA GLU A 111 -2.96 -0.03 10.44
C GLU A 111 -4.27 -0.14 11.25
N GLU A 112 -5.41 -0.26 10.55
CA GLU A 112 -6.70 -0.61 11.17
C GLU A 112 -6.61 -2.01 11.83
N ALA A 113 -6.10 -3.04 11.14
CA ALA A 113 -6.08 -4.41 11.67
C ALA A 113 -5.34 -4.55 12.99
N ARG A 114 -4.16 -3.92 13.17
CA ARG A 114 -3.43 -4.01 14.45
C ARG A 114 -4.17 -3.32 15.61
N VAL A 115 -4.85 -2.20 15.33
CA VAL A 115 -5.66 -1.45 16.29
C VAL A 115 -6.92 -2.21 16.72
N GLU A 116 -7.57 -2.90 15.78
CA GLU A 116 -8.77 -3.72 15.99
C GLU A 116 -8.43 -5.04 16.71
N ILE A 117 -7.26 -5.64 16.44
CA ILE A 117 -6.78 -6.84 17.17
C ILE A 117 -6.50 -6.51 18.64
N ALA A 118 -5.89 -5.35 18.92
CA ALA A 118 -5.71 -4.87 20.29
C ALA A 118 -7.03 -4.57 21.00
N GLU A 119 -8.06 -4.10 20.28
CA GLU A 119 -9.43 -3.95 20.82
C GLU A 119 -10.04 -5.31 21.19
N ALA A 120 -9.90 -6.31 20.32
CA ALA A 120 -10.45 -7.64 20.55
C ALA A 120 -9.81 -8.34 21.75
N ASP A 121 -8.49 -8.22 21.95
CA ASP A 121 -7.81 -8.77 23.14
C ASP A 121 -8.12 -7.96 24.40
N LEU A 122 -8.27 -6.63 24.30
CA LEU A 122 -8.71 -5.79 25.42
C LEU A 122 -10.13 -6.15 25.89
N VAL A 123 -11.10 -6.30 24.98
CA VAL A 123 -12.47 -6.71 25.30
C VAL A 123 -12.49 -8.13 25.89
N ALA A 124 -11.66 -9.04 25.37
CA ALA A 124 -11.48 -10.37 25.94
C ALA A 124 -10.89 -10.33 27.37
N ALA A 125 -9.82 -9.56 27.59
CA ALA A 125 -9.16 -9.40 28.89
C ALA A 125 -10.15 -8.88 29.94
N ARG A 126 -10.89 -7.82 29.58
CA ARG A 126 -11.95 -7.24 30.41
C ARG A 126 -13.00 -8.27 30.78
N ALA A 127 -13.56 -8.97 29.78
CA ALA A 127 -14.64 -9.91 30.00
C ALA A 127 -14.23 -11.06 30.93
N VAL A 128 -13.02 -11.60 30.76
CA VAL A 128 -12.49 -12.66 31.62
C VAL A 128 -12.14 -12.12 33.01
N ALA A 129 -11.62 -10.88 33.13
CA ALA A 129 -11.37 -10.24 34.42
C ALA A 129 -12.66 -9.97 35.21
N GLU A 130 -13.73 -9.50 34.56
CA GLU A 130 -15.06 -9.35 35.16
C GLU A 130 -15.61 -10.72 35.63
N ALA A 131 -15.50 -11.76 34.81
CA ALA A 131 -15.96 -13.11 35.16
C ALA A 131 -15.15 -13.74 36.31
N VAL A 132 -13.82 -13.57 36.33
CA VAL A 132 -12.93 -14.06 37.40
C VAL A 132 -13.11 -13.27 38.71
N ALA A 133 -13.52 -12.00 38.65
CA ALA A 133 -13.97 -11.24 39.82
C ALA A 133 -15.34 -11.71 40.36
N GLY A 134 -16.03 -12.61 39.65
CA GLY A 134 -17.34 -13.17 40.04
C GLY A 134 -18.53 -12.38 39.52
N GLU A 135 -18.35 -11.52 38.51
CA GLU A 135 -19.41 -10.72 37.91
C GLU A 135 -19.99 -11.37 36.63
N SER A 136 -21.22 -11.01 36.29
CA SER A 136 -21.85 -11.38 35.02
C SER A 136 -21.44 -10.39 33.93
N THR A 137 -20.63 -10.82 32.96
CA THR A 137 -20.29 -10.01 31.78
C THR A 137 -21.25 -10.26 30.61
N ASP A 138 -21.70 -9.19 29.96
CA ASP A 138 -22.50 -9.19 28.72
C ASP A 138 -21.61 -8.84 27.49
N ALA A 139 -20.29 -9.06 27.58
CA ALA A 139 -19.32 -8.60 26.59
C ALA A 139 -19.47 -9.23 25.19
N ASP A 140 -19.68 -8.38 24.16
CA ASP A 140 -19.65 -8.77 22.76
C ASP A 140 -18.21 -8.81 22.24
N ILE A 141 -17.62 -10.01 22.23
CA ILE A 141 -16.29 -10.30 21.67
C ILE A 141 -16.37 -10.61 20.16
N GLU A 142 -17.56 -10.91 19.62
CA GLU A 142 -17.74 -11.25 18.19
C GLU A 142 -17.59 -9.99 17.31
N THR A 143 -18.12 -8.85 17.75
CA THR A 143 -17.98 -7.56 17.03
C THR A 143 -16.52 -7.14 16.80
N PRO A 144 -15.65 -6.97 17.81
CA PRO A 144 -14.26 -6.54 17.58
C PRO A 144 -13.41 -7.61 16.87
N LEU A 145 -13.62 -8.91 17.12
CA LEU A 145 -12.96 -9.95 16.33
C LEU A 145 -13.38 -9.93 14.85
N THR A 146 -14.64 -9.60 14.55
CA THR A 146 -15.13 -9.43 13.18
C THR A 146 -14.50 -8.19 12.53
N ALA A 147 -14.38 -7.08 13.24
CA ALA A 147 -13.72 -5.87 12.75
C ALA A 147 -12.23 -6.10 12.46
N ALA A 148 -11.51 -6.78 13.37
CA ALA A 148 -10.13 -7.22 13.18
C ALA A 148 -9.97 -8.14 11.96
N ALA A 149 -10.87 -9.12 11.78
CA ALA A 149 -10.85 -10.02 10.64
C ALA A 149 -11.15 -9.31 9.32
N ASP A 150 -12.14 -8.40 9.28
CA ASP A 150 -12.48 -7.60 8.10
C ASP A 150 -11.39 -6.58 7.75
N ALA A 151 -10.66 -6.05 8.74
CA ALA A 151 -9.48 -5.22 8.51
C ALA A 151 -8.31 -6.03 7.94
N HIS A 152 -7.98 -7.18 8.54
CA HIS A 152 -6.92 -8.05 8.03
C HIS A 152 -7.25 -8.64 6.64
N ALA A 153 -8.51 -8.96 6.36
CA ALA A 153 -8.93 -9.39 5.02
C ALA A 153 -8.76 -8.28 3.95
N ARG A 154 -8.79 -7.01 4.36
CA ARG A 154 -8.55 -5.84 3.49
C ARG A 154 -7.08 -5.41 3.45
N SER A 155 -6.25 -5.79 4.41
CA SER A 155 -4.82 -5.40 4.45
C SER A 155 -4.02 -5.98 3.29
N GLY A 156 -4.46 -7.12 2.77
CA GLY A 156 -3.69 -7.88 1.78
C GLY A 156 -2.41 -8.48 2.37
N GLY A 157 -1.65 -9.17 1.52
CA GLY A 157 -0.39 -9.82 1.91
C GLY A 157 -0.22 -11.19 1.26
N ASP A 158 0.64 -12.01 1.85
CA ASP A 158 0.80 -13.41 1.48
C ASP A 158 -0.42 -14.24 1.93
N ALA A 159 -0.95 -15.08 1.04
CA ALA A 159 -2.15 -15.87 1.28
C ALA A 159 -1.97 -16.96 2.36
N GLY A 160 -0.73 -17.41 2.61
CA GLY A 160 -0.40 -18.30 3.72
C GLY A 160 -0.47 -17.56 5.07
N ARG A 161 0.14 -16.38 5.16
CA ARG A 161 0.04 -15.53 6.37
C ARG A 161 -1.39 -15.11 6.67
N ALA A 162 -2.14 -14.64 5.68
CA ALA A 162 -3.53 -14.23 5.87
C ALA A 162 -4.43 -15.39 6.33
N GLY A 163 -4.19 -16.60 5.79
CA GLY A 163 -4.87 -17.82 6.24
C GLY A 163 -4.48 -18.24 7.67
N GLN A 164 -3.24 -17.98 8.10
CA GLN A 164 -2.82 -18.20 9.48
C GLN A 164 -3.51 -17.21 10.43
N VAL A 165 -3.40 -15.90 10.19
CA VAL A 165 -3.98 -14.87 11.08
C VAL A 165 -5.49 -15.03 11.22
N ALA A 166 -6.21 -15.35 10.14
CA ALA A 166 -7.64 -15.64 10.22
C ALA A 166 -7.95 -16.88 11.09
N GLY A 167 -7.08 -17.90 11.08
CA GLY A 167 -7.19 -19.07 11.95
C GLY A 167 -6.86 -18.76 13.41
N ASP A 168 -5.86 -17.91 13.65
CA ASP A 168 -5.45 -17.48 14.99
C ASP A 168 -6.55 -16.60 15.63
N LEU A 169 -7.15 -15.64 14.91
CA LEU A 169 -8.27 -14.81 15.39
C LEU A 169 -9.54 -15.63 15.72
N VAL A 170 -9.90 -16.62 14.89
CA VAL A 170 -10.98 -17.56 15.22
C VAL A 170 -10.65 -18.35 16.50
N ARG A 171 -9.38 -18.68 16.72
CA ARG A 171 -8.94 -19.40 17.91
C ARG A 171 -8.88 -18.52 19.17
N VAL A 172 -8.59 -17.21 19.04
CA VAL A 172 -8.77 -16.23 20.13
C VAL A 172 -10.22 -16.27 20.62
N GLY A 173 -11.20 -16.09 19.73
CA GLY A 173 -12.62 -16.10 20.11
C GLY A 173 -13.08 -17.40 20.77
N LEU A 174 -12.62 -18.55 20.27
CA LEU A 174 -12.92 -19.86 20.88
C LEU A 174 -12.31 -20.01 22.28
N LEU A 175 -11.05 -19.63 22.47
CA LEU A 175 -10.38 -19.73 23.77
C LEU A 175 -10.93 -18.72 24.79
N THR A 176 -11.25 -17.49 24.39
CA THR A 176 -11.93 -16.54 25.28
C THR A 176 -13.32 -17.03 25.67
N GLY A 177 -14.07 -17.65 24.76
CA GLY A 177 -15.35 -18.29 25.07
C GLY A 177 -15.21 -19.47 26.05
N GLU A 178 -14.16 -20.28 25.91
CA GLU A 178 -13.82 -21.37 26.85
C GLU A 178 -13.40 -20.83 28.22
N ALA A 179 -12.61 -19.75 28.27
CA ALA A 179 -12.23 -19.06 29.51
C ALA A 179 -13.45 -18.50 30.25
N LEU A 180 -14.34 -17.78 29.55
CA LEU A 180 -15.59 -17.24 30.12
C LEU A 180 -16.53 -18.32 30.63
N ALA A 181 -16.64 -19.45 29.92
CA ALA A 181 -17.45 -20.58 30.36
C ALA A 181 -16.85 -21.30 31.60
N THR A 182 -15.55 -21.17 31.82
CA THR A 182 -14.81 -21.87 32.90
C THR A 182 -14.68 -20.99 34.16
N ALA A 183 -14.56 -19.67 34.01
CA ALA A 183 -14.31 -18.72 35.12
C ALA A 183 -15.22 -18.84 36.35
N PRO A 184 -16.54 -19.16 36.25
CA PRO A 184 -17.40 -19.32 37.42
C PRO A 184 -17.07 -20.55 38.29
N ASP A 185 -16.46 -21.59 37.71
CA ASP A 185 -16.15 -22.86 38.38
C ASP A 185 -14.64 -23.01 38.67
N ASP A 186 -13.76 -22.49 37.79
CA ASP A 186 -12.30 -22.54 37.91
C ASP A 186 -11.63 -21.29 37.27
N ALA A 187 -11.27 -20.32 38.13
CA ALA A 187 -10.62 -19.09 37.71
C ALA A 187 -9.16 -19.29 37.23
N GLU A 188 -8.44 -20.29 37.74
CA GLU A 188 -7.04 -20.55 37.36
C GLU A 188 -6.99 -21.13 35.94
N ALA A 189 -7.90 -22.05 35.62
CA ALA A 189 -8.10 -22.58 34.28
C ALA A 189 -8.59 -21.50 33.30
N ALA A 190 -9.47 -20.59 33.72
CA ALA A 190 -9.93 -19.48 32.89
C ALA A 190 -8.79 -18.50 32.55
N THR A 191 -8.02 -18.04 33.54
CA THR A 191 -6.83 -17.21 33.34
C THR A 191 -5.82 -17.88 32.40
N THR A 192 -5.55 -19.18 32.59
CA THR A 192 -4.63 -19.96 31.73
C THR A 192 -5.12 -20.05 30.28
N THR A 193 -6.43 -20.23 30.09
CA THR A 193 -7.06 -20.30 28.76
C THR A 193 -7.04 -18.93 28.08
N TYR A 194 -7.31 -17.85 28.82
CA TYR A 194 -7.20 -16.49 28.30
C TYR A 194 -5.75 -16.11 27.92
N ALA A 195 -4.75 -16.47 28.72
CA ALA A 195 -3.34 -16.23 28.35
C ALA A 195 -2.98 -16.90 27.00
N SER A 196 -3.56 -18.08 26.74
CA SER A 196 -3.42 -18.78 25.45
C SER A 196 -4.14 -18.07 24.30
N ALA A 197 -5.20 -17.31 24.58
CA ALA A 197 -5.88 -16.45 23.60
C ALA A 197 -5.06 -15.19 23.31
N SER A 198 -4.62 -14.45 24.33
CA SER A 198 -3.81 -13.23 24.17
C SER A 198 -2.50 -13.49 23.43
N ALA A 199 -1.83 -14.62 23.68
CA ALA A 199 -0.63 -15.02 22.93
C ALA A 199 -0.87 -15.15 21.41
N LEU A 200 -2.07 -15.59 20.99
CA LEU A 200 -2.47 -15.65 19.59
C LEU A 200 -2.87 -14.27 19.05
N ALA A 201 -3.55 -13.45 19.84
CA ALA A 201 -3.87 -12.07 19.47
C ALA A 201 -2.60 -11.23 19.24
N ARG A 202 -1.61 -11.33 20.13
CA ARG A 202 -0.28 -10.71 19.96
C ARG A 202 0.44 -11.21 18.71
N THR A 203 0.41 -12.52 18.42
CA THR A 203 0.97 -13.09 17.17
C THR A 203 0.27 -12.56 15.91
N ALA A 204 -1.05 -12.31 15.98
CA ALA A 204 -1.82 -11.69 14.90
C ALA A 204 -1.48 -10.20 14.75
N ALA A 205 -1.34 -9.45 15.85
CA ALA A 205 -0.95 -8.05 15.88
C ALA A 205 0.47 -7.83 15.31
N ASP A 206 1.45 -8.63 15.73
CA ASP A 206 2.81 -8.69 15.15
C ASP A 206 2.77 -8.87 13.63
N THR A 207 1.88 -9.73 13.14
CA THR A 207 1.75 -10.03 11.72
C THR A 207 1.07 -8.86 10.97
N ALA A 208 0.06 -8.23 11.55
CA ALA A 208 -0.57 -7.02 11.01
C ALA A 208 0.42 -5.84 10.98
N GLN A 209 1.21 -5.63 12.03
CA GLN A 209 2.27 -4.62 12.09
C GLN A 209 3.37 -4.87 11.05
N GLN A 210 3.77 -6.13 10.81
CA GLN A 210 4.70 -6.47 9.73
C GLN A 210 4.14 -6.15 8.33
N VAL A 211 2.84 -6.41 8.09
CA VAL A 211 2.18 -6.04 6.83
C VAL A 211 2.06 -4.51 6.70
N ALA A 212 1.73 -3.80 7.78
CA ALA A 212 1.68 -2.35 7.81
C ALA A 212 3.06 -1.74 7.51
N ALA A 213 4.13 -2.19 8.18
CA ALA A 213 5.50 -1.73 7.95
C ALA A 213 6.01 -2.06 6.53
N GLN A 214 5.63 -3.22 5.99
CA GLN A 214 5.93 -3.57 4.60
C GLN A 214 5.24 -2.60 3.63
N HIS A 215 3.92 -2.37 3.77
CA HIS A 215 3.20 -1.48 2.86
C HIS A 215 3.51 0.01 3.07
N ALA A 216 3.89 0.42 4.28
CA ALA A 216 4.50 1.73 4.55
C ALA A 216 5.81 1.90 3.76
N THR A 217 6.67 0.86 3.74
CA THR A 217 7.89 0.83 2.91
C THR A 217 7.55 0.87 1.41
N ASP A 218 6.54 0.11 0.97
CA ASP A 218 6.06 0.10 -0.42
C ASP A 218 5.49 1.48 -0.85
N LEU A 219 4.95 2.28 0.07
CA LEU A 219 4.47 3.65 -0.18
C LEU A 219 5.60 4.68 -0.18
N GLN A 220 6.47 4.66 0.84
CA GLN A 220 7.61 5.58 0.98
C GLN A 220 8.61 5.41 -0.16
N THR A 221 8.99 4.17 -0.47
CA THR A 221 9.81 3.88 -1.66
C THR A 221 8.99 4.09 -2.94
N GLY A 222 7.74 3.63 -2.95
CA GLY A 222 6.86 3.60 -4.12
C GLY A 222 7.31 2.55 -5.14
N SER A 223 6.56 2.42 -6.23
CA SER A 223 7.05 1.80 -7.48
C SER A 223 8.12 2.66 -8.19
N ARG A 224 8.95 3.40 -7.42
CA ARG A 224 10.18 4.08 -7.87
C ARG A 224 11.31 3.07 -8.01
N SER A 225 11.04 2.00 -8.76
CA SER A 225 12.00 0.92 -9.00
C SER A 225 13.34 1.48 -9.50
N MET A 226 14.44 0.79 -9.18
CA MET A 226 15.75 1.08 -9.80
C MET A 226 15.64 1.03 -11.34
N LEU A 227 14.72 0.23 -11.87
CA LEU A 227 14.36 0.15 -13.29
C LEU A 227 13.79 1.47 -13.83
N THR A 228 13.01 2.24 -13.05
CA THR A 228 12.55 3.59 -13.42
C THR A 228 13.72 4.56 -13.58
N ALA A 229 14.64 4.59 -12.62
CA ALA A 229 15.84 5.43 -12.71
C ALA A 229 16.76 5.00 -13.87
N LEU A 230 16.95 3.68 -14.07
CA LEU A 230 17.76 3.13 -15.17
C LEU A 230 17.14 3.38 -16.55
N VAL A 231 15.86 3.08 -16.76
CA VAL A 231 15.16 3.31 -18.04
C VAL A 231 15.11 4.80 -18.36
N GLY A 232 14.90 5.65 -17.36
CA GLY A 232 14.98 7.10 -17.49
C GLY A 232 16.37 7.60 -17.89
N LEU A 233 17.43 7.12 -17.23
CA LEU A 233 18.82 7.41 -17.58
C LEU A 233 19.18 6.92 -18.99
N PHE A 234 18.88 5.67 -19.33
CA PHE A 234 19.14 5.12 -20.67
C PHE A 234 18.38 5.88 -21.76
N SER A 235 17.12 6.26 -21.52
CA SER A 235 16.31 7.03 -22.48
C SER A 235 16.81 8.47 -22.63
N THR A 236 17.20 9.12 -21.52
CA THR A 236 17.80 10.46 -21.54
C THR A 236 19.16 10.44 -22.25
N ALA A 237 19.99 9.44 -21.99
CA ALA A 237 21.27 9.24 -22.68
C ALA A 237 21.08 8.93 -24.18
N LEU A 238 20.07 8.16 -24.56
CA LEU A 238 19.71 7.90 -25.97
C LEU A 238 19.29 9.18 -26.68
N LEU A 239 18.39 9.98 -26.07
CA LEU A 239 17.95 11.26 -26.63
C LEU A 239 19.10 12.27 -26.73
N GLY A 240 19.97 12.33 -25.72
CA GLY A 240 21.22 13.11 -25.74
C GLY A 240 22.18 12.67 -26.85
N GLY A 241 22.37 11.35 -27.03
CA GLY A 241 23.16 10.79 -28.12
C GLY A 241 22.62 11.13 -29.50
N ILE A 242 21.30 11.09 -29.68
CA ILE A 242 20.64 11.50 -30.94
C ILE A 242 20.78 13.02 -31.17
N LEU A 243 20.68 13.85 -30.12
CA LEU A 243 20.97 15.29 -30.20
C LEU A 243 22.41 15.57 -30.64
N VAL A 244 23.41 14.94 -30.00
CA VAL A 244 24.83 15.10 -30.34
C VAL A 244 25.12 14.61 -31.76
N TRP A 245 24.57 13.46 -32.15
CA TRP A 245 24.70 12.94 -33.51
C TRP A 245 24.10 13.87 -34.57
N LEU A 246 22.90 14.44 -34.32
CA LEU A 246 22.30 15.46 -35.19
C LEU A 246 23.13 16.75 -35.23
N ALA A 247 23.65 17.21 -34.09
CA ALA A 247 24.45 18.43 -34.00
C ALA A 247 25.78 18.30 -34.78
N LEU A 248 26.52 17.21 -34.56
CA LEU A 248 27.75 16.90 -35.30
C LEU A 248 27.50 16.78 -36.82
N ARG A 249 26.39 16.15 -37.22
CA ARG A 249 26.05 15.90 -38.63
C ARG A 249 25.46 17.10 -39.37
N THR A 250 24.80 18.02 -38.67
CA THR A 250 24.19 19.24 -39.26
C THR A 250 24.94 20.54 -38.96
N ARG A 251 25.98 20.48 -38.11
CA ARG A 251 26.94 21.55 -37.74
C ARG A 251 26.40 22.87 -37.18
N ARG A 252 25.09 23.15 -37.18
CA ARG A 252 24.60 24.52 -36.87
C ARG A 252 23.24 24.71 -36.19
N ILE A 253 22.41 23.69 -36.00
CA ILE A 253 21.03 23.90 -35.50
C ILE A 253 20.67 22.86 -34.43
N ILE A 254 20.46 23.35 -33.21
CA ILE A 254 19.94 22.58 -32.06
C ILE A 254 18.51 22.13 -32.37
N ASN A 255 18.21 20.84 -32.17
CA ASN A 255 16.87 20.29 -32.39
C ASN A 255 15.99 20.56 -31.14
N VAL A 256 15.42 21.76 -31.04
CA VAL A 256 14.68 22.22 -29.86
C VAL A 256 13.59 21.23 -29.39
N PRO A 257 12.74 20.64 -30.27
CA PRO A 257 11.80 19.59 -29.86
C PRO A 257 12.47 18.37 -29.21
N LEU A 258 13.63 17.93 -29.68
CA LEU A 258 14.35 16.80 -29.07
C LEU A 258 15.04 17.20 -27.75
N LEU A 259 15.43 18.47 -27.60
CA LEU A 259 15.96 19.01 -26.35
C LEU A 259 14.85 19.11 -25.29
N VAL A 260 13.65 19.56 -25.66
CA VAL A 260 12.46 19.51 -24.79
C VAL A 260 12.13 18.07 -24.39
N ALA A 261 12.15 17.12 -25.34
CA ALA A 261 11.94 15.70 -25.02
C ALA A 261 13.00 15.17 -24.03
N ALA A 262 14.28 15.46 -24.25
CA ALA A 262 15.37 15.06 -23.36
C ALA A 262 15.26 15.73 -21.97
N ALA A 263 14.85 16.99 -21.90
CA ALA A 263 14.64 17.72 -20.65
C ALA A 263 13.46 17.15 -19.84
N ILE A 264 12.34 16.81 -20.50
CA ILE A 264 11.20 16.15 -19.84
C ILE A 264 11.58 14.75 -19.35
N THR A 265 12.27 13.96 -20.18
CA THR A 265 12.73 12.61 -19.82
C THR A 265 13.72 12.67 -18.64
N GLY A 266 14.67 13.61 -18.68
CA GLY A 266 15.63 13.84 -17.60
C GLY A 266 14.98 14.38 -16.33
N TRP A 267 13.98 15.25 -16.42
CA TRP A 267 13.22 15.75 -15.27
C TRP A 267 12.40 14.63 -14.60
N LEU A 268 11.69 13.80 -15.36
CA LEU A 268 11.00 12.62 -14.83
C LEU A 268 11.98 11.64 -14.16
N SER A 269 13.16 11.45 -14.75
CA SER A 269 14.24 10.63 -14.17
C SER A 269 14.82 11.24 -12.89
N TYR A 270 14.90 12.57 -12.81
CA TYR A 270 15.41 13.27 -11.63
C TYR A 270 14.39 13.23 -10.49
N VAL A 271 13.11 13.47 -10.77
CA VAL A 271 12.02 13.44 -9.77
C VAL A 271 11.78 12.02 -9.22
N SER A 272 12.01 10.96 -10.01
CA SER A 272 11.94 9.59 -9.50
C SER A 272 13.12 9.21 -8.58
N VAL A 273 14.24 9.92 -8.66
CA VAL A 273 15.44 9.73 -7.82
C VAL A 273 15.50 10.73 -6.65
N ASN A 274 14.89 11.90 -6.78
CA ASN A 274 14.78 12.90 -5.74
C ASN A 274 13.31 13.32 -5.50
N PRO A 275 12.55 12.54 -4.69
CA PRO A 275 11.12 12.78 -4.48
C PRO A 275 10.83 14.08 -3.70
N SER A 276 11.79 14.63 -2.96
CA SER A 276 11.66 15.94 -2.26
C SER A 276 11.40 17.13 -3.20
N ALA A 277 11.56 16.94 -4.52
CA ALA A 277 11.18 17.90 -5.54
C ALA A 277 9.65 17.98 -5.82
N LEU A 278 8.84 17.08 -5.23
CA LEU A 278 7.37 17.14 -5.30
C LEU A 278 6.77 17.70 -3.99
N PRO A 279 5.72 18.53 -4.06
CA PRO A 279 5.04 19.09 -2.89
C PRO A 279 4.09 18.08 -2.20
N LEU A 280 4.48 16.81 -2.15
CA LEU A 280 3.70 15.69 -1.61
C LEU A 280 4.58 14.94 -0.61
N ASP A 281 4.53 15.40 0.63
CA ASP A 281 5.19 14.79 1.78
C ASP A 281 4.44 13.50 2.19
N ILE A 282 4.64 12.43 1.40
CA ILE A 282 4.02 11.11 1.61
C ILE A 282 4.61 10.46 2.86
N ASP A 283 5.93 10.53 3.01
CA ASP A 283 6.68 9.90 4.09
C ASP A 283 6.14 10.36 5.44
N ARG A 284 6.04 11.68 5.65
CA ARG A 284 5.41 12.27 6.85
C ARG A 284 3.96 11.86 7.07
N ARG A 285 3.17 11.58 6.02
CA ARG A 285 1.77 11.13 6.17
C ARG A 285 1.70 9.68 6.61
N VAL A 286 2.58 8.84 6.09
CA VAL A 286 2.76 7.45 6.53
C VAL A 286 3.18 7.44 7.99
N ASP A 287 4.23 8.19 8.33
CA ASP A 287 4.71 8.34 9.71
C ASP A 287 3.58 8.82 10.64
N GLN A 288 2.84 9.88 10.27
CA GLN A 288 1.77 10.42 11.10
C GLN A 288 0.62 9.44 11.36
N VAL A 289 0.20 8.65 10.37
CA VAL A 289 -0.80 7.59 10.62
C VAL A 289 -0.21 6.50 11.52
N ALA A 290 0.99 6.01 11.20
CA ALA A 290 1.64 4.95 11.97
C ALA A 290 1.84 5.33 13.45
N THR A 291 2.23 6.58 13.74
CA THR A 291 2.32 7.06 15.14
C THR A 291 0.97 7.11 15.84
N ALA A 292 -0.12 7.46 15.14
CA ALA A 292 -1.46 7.50 15.75
C ALA A 292 -2.02 6.10 15.99
N ALA A 293 -1.87 5.19 15.03
CA ALA A 293 -2.26 3.79 15.16
C ALA A 293 -1.43 3.06 16.23
N THR A 294 -0.12 3.33 16.32
CA THR A 294 0.72 2.84 17.43
C THR A 294 0.24 3.39 18.76
N ALA A 295 0.06 4.71 18.90
CA ALA A 295 -0.39 5.28 20.17
C ALA A 295 -1.73 4.70 20.66
N LEU A 296 -2.68 4.43 19.76
CA LEU A 296 -3.95 3.78 20.08
C LEU A 296 -3.77 2.29 20.42
N GLN A 297 -2.95 1.56 19.66
CA GLN A 297 -2.62 0.15 19.94
C GLN A 297 -1.97 0.00 21.32
N GLU A 298 -0.91 0.75 21.60
CA GLU A 298 -0.13 0.66 22.85
C GLU A 298 -0.98 1.05 24.08
N VAL A 299 -1.90 2.03 23.94
CA VAL A 299 -2.88 2.37 25.01
C VAL A 299 -3.86 1.23 25.26
N ARG A 300 -4.31 0.52 24.22
CA ARG A 300 -5.17 -0.66 24.36
C ARG A 300 -4.42 -1.86 24.96
N GLU A 301 -3.16 -2.06 24.58
CA GLU A 301 -2.30 -3.11 25.14
C GLU A 301 -1.89 -2.82 26.60
N ALA A 302 -1.68 -1.56 26.98
CA ALA A 302 -1.47 -1.18 28.37
C ALA A 302 -2.74 -1.37 29.23
N ARG A 303 -3.93 -1.07 28.69
CA ARG A 303 -5.21 -1.40 29.34
C ARG A 303 -5.45 -2.91 29.41
N GLN A 304 -5.00 -3.67 28.42
CA GLN A 304 -4.98 -5.14 28.45
C GLN A 304 -4.02 -5.66 29.53
N ALA A 305 -2.88 -5.00 29.76
CA ALA A 305 -1.97 -5.29 30.88
C ALA A 305 -2.62 -5.02 32.24
N GLU A 306 -3.38 -3.93 32.42
CA GLU A 306 -4.16 -3.69 33.65
C GLU A 306 -5.11 -4.88 33.96
N TYR A 307 -5.86 -5.36 32.96
CA TYR A 307 -6.72 -6.54 33.13
C TYR A 307 -5.92 -7.85 33.30
N ALA A 308 -4.74 -7.98 32.70
CA ALA A 308 -3.85 -9.11 32.94
C ALA A 308 -3.31 -9.14 34.39
N THR A 309 -3.06 -7.97 34.99
CA THR A 309 -2.76 -7.82 36.43
C THR A 309 -3.95 -8.23 37.29
N VAL A 310 -5.18 -7.85 36.94
CA VAL A 310 -6.42 -8.32 37.63
C VAL A 310 -6.52 -9.85 37.61
N LEU A 311 -6.15 -10.48 36.50
CA LEU A 311 -6.15 -11.94 36.32
C LEU A 311 -4.97 -12.67 37.01
N GLY A 312 -3.99 -11.94 37.54
CA GLY A 312 -2.82 -12.50 38.20
C GLY A 312 -1.81 -13.17 37.26
N LEU A 313 -1.69 -12.70 36.02
CA LEU A 313 -0.74 -13.24 35.03
C LEU A 313 0.69 -12.76 35.32
N ASP A 314 1.64 -13.69 35.47
CA ASP A 314 3.06 -13.40 35.76
C ASP A 314 3.73 -12.49 34.70
N ASP A 315 3.26 -12.53 33.45
CA ASP A 315 3.75 -11.72 32.31
C ASP A 315 3.08 -10.33 32.22
N ALA A 316 2.27 -9.91 33.20
CA ALA A 316 1.56 -8.62 33.22
C ALA A 316 2.45 -7.44 33.66
N ASP A 317 3.45 -7.10 32.85
CA ASP A 317 4.34 -5.93 33.08
C ASP A 317 3.64 -4.59 32.79
N LEU A 318 2.74 -4.21 33.70
CA LEU A 318 1.95 -2.98 33.65
C LEU A 318 2.81 -1.70 33.74
N GLU A 319 3.96 -1.74 34.42
CA GLU A 319 4.88 -0.58 34.47
C GLU A 319 5.50 -0.35 33.09
N THR A 320 6.04 -1.38 32.44
CA THR A 320 6.60 -1.26 31.09
C THR A 320 5.52 -0.89 30.06
N ALA A 321 4.36 -1.56 30.08
CA ALA A 321 3.28 -1.25 29.14
C ALA A 321 2.78 0.21 29.30
N GLY A 322 2.64 0.68 30.55
CA GLY A 322 2.29 2.07 30.85
C GLY A 322 3.31 3.09 30.32
N MET A 323 4.60 2.78 30.42
CA MET A 323 5.68 3.62 29.87
C MET A 323 5.69 3.64 28.33
N VAL A 324 5.56 2.49 27.67
CA VAL A 324 5.57 2.41 26.19
C VAL A 324 4.36 3.13 25.60
N ALA A 325 3.17 2.93 26.17
CA ALA A 325 1.98 3.70 25.82
C ALA A 325 2.17 5.21 26.05
N GLY A 326 2.81 5.60 27.16
CA GLY A 326 3.13 7.01 27.44
C GLY A 326 4.03 7.65 26.38
N ASP A 327 5.12 6.98 26.00
CA ASP A 327 6.03 7.43 24.94
C ASP A 327 5.33 7.48 23.56
N ALA A 328 4.43 6.54 23.26
CA ALA A 328 3.67 6.53 22.01
C ALA A 328 2.61 7.66 21.96
N VAL A 329 1.88 7.88 23.05
CA VAL A 329 0.92 8.99 23.21
C VAL A 329 1.63 10.34 23.08
N PHE A 330 2.78 10.52 23.72
CA PHE A 330 3.59 11.74 23.59
C PHE A 330 4.03 11.96 22.13
N GLN A 331 4.52 10.92 21.44
CA GLN A 331 4.89 11.00 20.03
C GLN A 331 3.72 11.31 19.09
N SER A 332 2.48 10.90 19.43
CA SER A 332 1.28 11.20 18.65
C SER A 332 1.04 12.72 18.48
N GLY A 333 1.47 13.52 19.46
CA GLY A 333 1.24 14.95 19.57
C GLY A 333 -0.14 15.37 20.09
N SER A 334 -0.98 14.42 20.54
CA SER A 334 -2.29 14.71 21.11
C SER A 334 -2.19 15.02 22.61
N ARG A 335 -2.29 16.31 22.96
CA ARG A 335 -2.26 16.77 24.36
C ARG A 335 -3.45 16.31 25.19
N ASP A 336 -4.60 16.13 24.55
CA ASP A 336 -5.82 15.69 25.24
C ASP A 336 -5.69 14.19 25.60
N ALA A 337 -5.07 13.39 24.72
CA ALA A 337 -4.67 12.02 25.04
C ALA A 337 -3.54 11.95 26.08
N GLU A 338 -2.52 12.82 25.98
CA GLU A 338 -1.40 12.91 26.96
C GLU A 338 -1.90 13.20 28.39
N ALA A 339 -2.79 14.19 28.52
CA ALA A 339 -3.38 14.59 29.81
C ALA A 339 -4.39 13.57 30.35
N ALA A 340 -5.07 12.81 29.48
CA ALA A 340 -5.95 11.72 29.89
C ALA A 340 -5.15 10.46 30.30
N TRP A 341 -4.12 10.10 29.53
CA TRP A 341 -3.26 8.95 29.80
C TRP A 341 -2.48 9.09 31.11
N THR A 342 -2.01 10.30 31.43
CA THR A 342 -1.34 10.56 32.72
C THR A 342 -2.24 10.17 33.91
N GLN A 343 -3.56 10.42 33.82
CA GLN A 343 -4.51 10.04 34.88
C GLN A 343 -4.76 8.53 34.97
N VAL A 344 -4.51 7.77 33.89
CA VAL A 344 -4.54 6.29 33.92
C VAL A 344 -3.28 5.80 34.63
N VAL A 345 -2.11 6.29 34.24
CA VAL A 345 -0.82 5.93 34.84
C VAL A 345 -0.75 6.31 36.33
N ASP A 346 -1.28 7.47 36.72
CA ASP A 346 -1.43 7.88 38.13
C ASP A 346 -2.27 6.87 38.96
N GLY A 347 -3.10 6.04 38.30
CA GLY A 347 -3.90 4.99 38.92
C GLY A 347 -3.24 3.60 38.94
N HIS A 348 -2.15 3.35 38.20
CA HIS A 348 -1.53 2.02 38.13
C HIS A 348 -1.04 1.51 39.50
N GLU A 349 -0.57 2.40 40.39
CA GLU A 349 -0.18 2.04 41.77
C GLU A 349 -1.36 1.43 42.55
N ALA A 350 -2.59 1.92 42.32
CA ALA A 350 -3.79 1.38 42.97
C ALA A 350 -4.20 0.00 42.42
N VAL A 351 -3.88 -0.32 41.16
CA VAL A 351 -4.08 -1.66 40.57
C VAL A 351 -3.06 -2.64 41.14
N LEU A 352 -1.78 -2.25 41.18
CA LEU A 352 -0.67 -3.06 41.69
C LEU A 352 -0.74 -3.31 43.21
N ALA A 353 -1.33 -2.39 43.98
CA ALA A 353 -1.47 -2.49 45.44
C ALA A 353 -2.79 -3.16 45.90
N ALA A 354 -3.61 -3.69 44.99
CA ALA A 354 -4.92 -4.23 45.31
C ALA A 354 -4.88 -5.69 45.80
N ASP A 355 -5.54 -5.97 46.93
CA ASP A 355 -5.68 -7.32 47.49
C ASP A 355 -6.69 -8.20 46.70
N GLY A 356 -6.27 -8.67 45.52
CA GLY A 356 -6.98 -9.68 44.71
C GLY A 356 -7.90 -9.13 43.61
N PRO A 357 -8.48 -10.01 42.77
CA PRO A 357 -9.06 -9.64 41.46
C PRO A 357 -10.19 -8.60 41.56
N ALA A 358 -11.13 -8.76 42.49
CA ALA A 358 -12.24 -7.81 42.65
C ALA A 358 -11.77 -6.41 43.10
N ALA A 359 -10.70 -6.33 43.92
CA ALA A 359 -10.13 -5.04 44.33
C ALA A 359 -9.33 -4.39 43.19
N ALA A 360 -8.58 -5.19 42.44
CA ALA A 360 -7.83 -4.72 41.27
C ALA A 360 -8.79 -4.23 40.17
N LEU A 361 -9.88 -4.96 39.90
CA LEU A 361 -10.90 -4.57 38.91
C LEU A 361 -11.55 -3.22 39.26
N GLU A 362 -11.83 -2.95 40.53
CA GLU A 362 -12.36 -1.65 40.96
C GLU A 362 -11.31 -0.51 40.85
N ALA A 363 -10.02 -0.80 41.04
CA ALA A 363 -8.95 0.17 40.76
C ALA A 363 -8.84 0.48 39.25
N VAL A 364 -8.91 -0.53 38.38
CA VAL A 364 -8.96 -0.37 36.92
C VAL A 364 -10.21 0.41 36.49
N ARG A 365 -11.36 0.20 37.14
CA ARG A 365 -12.59 0.96 36.90
C ARG A 365 -12.49 2.44 37.30
N ALA A 366 -11.67 2.78 38.30
CA ALA A 366 -11.46 4.17 38.69
C ALA A 366 -10.80 5.01 37.58
N THR A 367 -9.98 4.39 36.71
CA THR A 367 -9.32 5.05 35.57
C THR A 367 -10.10 4.97 34.25
N GLU A 368 -11.20 4.19 34.18
CA GLU A 368 -12.02 3.96 32.98
C GLU A 368 -12.43 5.23 32.23
N THR A 369 -12.83 6.28 32.96
CA THR A 369 -13.25 7.55 32.35
C THR A 369 -12.10 8.31 31.69
N SER A 370 -10.87 8.13 32.19
CA SER A 370 -9.67 8.75 31.63
C SER A 370 -9.06 7.89 30.51
N PHE A 371 -9.14 6.56 30.63
CA PHE A 371 -8.85 5.63 29.53
C PHE A 371 -9.72 5.94 28.30
N ALA A 372 -11.04 6.00 28.46
CA ALA A 372 -11.97 6.29 27.37
C ALA A 372 -11.75 7.69 26.75
N GLN A 373 -11.23 8.67 27.50
CA GLN A 373 -10.84 9.97 26.96
C GLN A 373 -9.55 9.89 26.13
N ALA A 374 -8.54 9.14 26.59
CA ALA A 374 -7.31 8.91 25.84
C ALA A 374 -7.60 8.15 24.54
N GLU A 375 -8.36 7.05 24.63
CA GLU A 375 -8.79 6.24 23.49
C GLU A 375 -9.57 7.07 22.47
N ALA A 376 -10.62 7.79 22.88
CA ALA A 376 -11.42 8.61 21.96
C ALA A 376 -10.60 9.70 21.27
N ALA A 377 -9.68 10.35 21.99
CA ALA A 377 -8.79 11.36 21.42
C ALA A 377 -7.77 10.78 20.42
N LEU A 378 -7.36 9.51 20.59
CA LEU A 378 -6.47 8.80 19.68
C LEU A 378 -7.21 8.21 18.48
N GLN A 379 -8.43 7.71 18.65
CA GLN A 379 -9.31 7.28 17.56
C GLN A 379 -9.67 8.48 16.67
N GLU A 380 -10.08 9.62 17.24
CA GLU A 380 -10.33 10.83 16.46
C GLU A 380 -9.06 11.29 15.72
N LEU A 381 -7.88 11.17 16.35
CA LEU A 381 -6.61 11.50 15.71
C LEU A 381 -6.28 10.56 14.54
N LEU A 382 -6.56 9.26 14.68
CA LEU A 382 -6.36 8.24 13.67
C LEU A 382 -7.31 8.45 12.49
N ASP A 383 -8.61 8.58 12.74
CA ASP A 383 -9.64 8.85 11.70
C ASP A 383 -9.32 10.12 10.90
N ASN A 384 -8.94 11.20 11.59
CA ASN A 384 -8.51 12.47 10.97
C ASN A 384 -7.20 12.36 10.17
N ARG A 385 -6.42 11.29 10.33
CA ARG A 385 -5.20 11.00 9.54
C ARG A 385 -5.49 9.99 8.42
N LEU A 386 -6.34 8.99 8.64
CA LEU A 386 -6.74 7.95 7.67
C LEU A 386 -7.63 8.48 6.53
N ALA A 387 -8.64 9.31 6.84
CA ALA A 387 -9.53 9.86 5.81
C ALA A 387 -8.80 10.77 4.81
N PRO A 388 -7.82 11.60 5.23
CA PRO A 388 -6.88 12.23 4.30
C PRO A 388 -5.90 11.26 3.65
N ALA A 389 -5.46 10.19 4.30
CA ALA A 389 -4.45 9.28 3.72
C ALA A 389 -4.95 8.63 2.41
N THR A 390 -6.09 7.93 2.44
CA THR A 390 -6.65 7.28 1.24
C THR A 390 -6.92 8.28 0.10
N SER A 391 -7.49 9.44 0.42
CA SER A 391 -7.84 10.47 -0.56
C SER A 391 -6.65 11.27 -1.10
N SER A 392 -5.64 11.57 -0.27
CA SER A 392 -4.48 12.43 -0.61
C SER A 392 -3.18 11.69 -0.92
N ILE A 393 -3.12 10.36 -0.73
CA ILE A 393 -2.10 9.51 -1.37
C ILE A 393 -2.63 9.09 -2.75
N GLY A 394 -3.85 8.53 -2.82
CA GLY A 394 -4.40 7.97 -4.05
C GLY A 394 -4.69 8.99 -5.16
N THR A 395 -5.30 10.15 -4.86
CA THR A 395 -5.65 11.13 -5.90
C THR A 395 -4.40 11.81 -6.49
N PRO A 396 -3.42 12.28 -5.68
CA PRO A 396 -2.19 12.86 -6.21
C PRO A 396 -1.26 11.84 -6.88
N ALA A 397 -1.27 10.56 -6.47
CA ALA A 397 -0.60 9.49 -7.21
C ALA A 397 -1.23 9.29 -8.60
N ALA A 398 -2.56 9.29 -8.72
CA ALA A 398 -3.26 9.24 -10.01
C ALA A 398 -2.99 10.49 -10.88
N ILE A 399 -2.90 11.68 -10.27
CA ILE A 399 -2.56 12.91 -10.99
C ILE A 399 -1.10 12.91 -11.46
N THR A 400 -0.15 12.53 -10.61
CA THR A 400 1.28 12.52 -10.97
C THR A 400 1.62 11.44 -11.99
N SER A 401 1.04 10.24 -11.88
CA SER A 401 1.14 9.20 -12.92
C SER A 401 0.46 9.62 -14.24
N GLY A 402 -0.73 10.23 -14.18
CA GLY A 402 -1.39 10.82 -15.36
C GLY A 402 -0.56 11.91 -16.02
N VAL A 403 0.07 12.78 -15.23
CA VAL A 403 1.01 13.81 -15.70
C VAL A 403 2.29 13.20 -16.27
N ALA A 404 2.84 12.13 -15.67
CA ALA A 404 4.00 11.41 -16.21
C ALA A 404 3.70 10.75 -17.57
N LEU A 405 2.52 10.15 -17.72
CA LEU A 405 2.02 9.64 -19.00
C LEU A 405 1.86 10.74 -20.05
N LEU A 406 1.22 11.87 -19.68
CA LEU A 406 1.06 13.02 -20.56
C LEU A 406 2.41 13.64 -20.96
N LEU A 407 3.36 13.76 -20.02
CA LEU A 407 4.71 14.26 -20.28
C LEU A 407 5.52 13.31 -21.16
N GLY A 408 5.43 11.99 -20.95
CA GLY A 408 6.02 10.99 -21.84
C GLY A 408 5.44 11.03 -23.26
N LEU A 409 4.12 11.23 -23.38
CA LEU A 409 3.44 11.40 -24.66
C LEU A 409 3.83 12.72 -25.36
N VAL A 410 3.94 13.82 -24.61
CA VAL A 410 4.45 15.11 -25.12
C VAL A 410 5.91 14.99 -25.57
N ALA A 411 6.77 14.34 -24.79
CA ALA A 411 8.16 14.07 -25.17
C ALA A 411 8.25 13.17 -26.42
N ALA A 412 7.38 12.16 -26.53
CA ALA A 412 7.29 11.28 -27.70
C ALA A 412 6.84 12.04 -28.97
N VAL A 413 5.85 12.94 -28.85
CA VAL A 413 5.41 13.84 -29.93
C VAL A 413 6.51 14.84 -30.31
N ALA A 414 7.22 15.42 -29.33
CA ALA A 414 8.33 16.34 -29.57
C ALA A 414 9.52 15.65 -30.27
N ALA A 415 9.89 14.45 -29.84
CA ALA A 415 10.90 13.62 -30.51
C ALA A 415 10.47 13.25 -31.94
N TRP A 416 9.21 12.84 -32.12
CA TRP A 416 8.66 12.46 -33.43
C TRP A 416 8.61 13.65 -34.40
N THR A 417 8.14 14.82 -33.95
CA THR A 417 8.05 16.04 -34.77
C THR A 417 9.43 16.57 -35.13
N GLY A 418 10.36 16.68 -34.17
CA GLY A 418 11.74 17.11 -34.42
C GLY A 418 12.49 16.23 -35.41
N LEU A 419 12.36 14.90 -35.33
CA LEU A 419 12.97 13.99 -36.31
C LEU A 419 12.21 13.94 -37.64
N THR A 420 10.90 14.24 -37.65
CA THR A 420 10.10 14.32 -38.89
C THR A 420 10.36 15.61 -39.67
N GLN A 421 10.62 16.73 -39.00
CA GLN A 421 11.13 17.96 -39.64
C GLN A 421 12.47 17.68 -40.31
N ARG A 422 13.43 17.07 -39.62
CA ARG A 422 14.73 16.69 -40.24
C ARG A 422 14.59 15.70 -41.41
N LEU A 423 13.59 14.82 -41.38
CA LEU A 423 13.26 13.94 -42.52
C LEU A 423 12.59 14.67 -43.71
N LYS A 424 12.15 15.92 -43.54
CA LYS A 424 11.78 16.84 -44.63
C LYS A 424 12.99 17.66 -45.09
N ASP A 425 13.82 18.19 -44.17
CA ASP A 425 15.05 18.93 -44.51
C ASP A 425 16.04 18.10 -45.37
N TYR A 426 15.99 16.77 -45.26
CA TYR A 426 16.83 15.81 -46.00
C TYR A 426 16.14 15.21 -47.26
N ARG A 427 15.05 15.82 -47.76
CA ARG A 427 14.30 15.38 -48.95
C ARG A 427 14.28 16.42 -50.05
#